data_AF-A0A8H7TV57-F1
#
_entry.id   AF-A0A8H7TV57-F1
#
_cell.length_a   1.000
_cell.length_b   1.000
_cell.length_c   1.000
_cell.angle_alpha   90.00
_cell.angle_beta   90.00
_cell.angle_gamma   90.00
#
_symmetry.space_group_name_H-M   'P 1'
#
loop_
_entity.id
_entity.type
_entity.pdbx_description
1 polymer ?
#
loop_
_entity_poly.entity_id
_entity_poly.type
_entity_poly.pdbx_seq_one_letter_code
_entity_poly.pdbx_strand_id
1 'polypeptide(L)'
;MLENGSAVILAGASSAPYPQGRLVTSTAKTHTLFISGVTSRRSDGSLGGVKTASDGTVTLSVEEQTSAALGNIDAIIKQATKGKGGLNNVIDVTVFLTNWARITPG
;
A
#
# COMPACT_ATOMS: atom_id res chain seq x y z
N MET A 1 24.84 -0.06 18.20
CA MET A 1 24.07 -1.23 17.74
C MET A 1 23.24 -0.74 16.55
N LEU A 2 23.28 -1.45 15.41
CA LEU A 2 22.36 -1.14 14.31
C LEU A 2 20.97 -1.58 14.77
N GLU A 3 20.13 -0.63 15.17
CA GLU A 3 18.75 -0.91 15.54
C GLU A 3 18.00 -1.44 14.31
N ASN A 4 17.07 -2.39 14.50
CA ASN A 4 16.25 -2.98 13.44
C ASN A 4 15.25 -1.97 12.81
N GLY A 5 15.47 -0.66 12.91
CA GLY A 5 14.54 0.38 12.49
C GLY A 5 13.28 0.47 13.35
N SER A 6 12.49 1.52 13.12
CA SER A 6 11.22 1.79 13.82
C SER A 6 10.03 1.27 13.02
N ALA A 7 9.09 0.62 13.71
CA ALA A 7 7.83 0.19 13.09
C ALA A 7 6.97 1.40 12.74
N VAL A 8 6.39 1.40 11.54
CA VAL A 8 5.39 2.37 11.11
C VAL A 8 4.02 1.72 11.27
N ILE A 9 3.20 2.32 12.13
CA ILE A 9 1.83 1.88 12.38
C ILE A 9 0.89 3.00 11.97
N LEU A 10 0.05 2.74 10.97
CA LEU A 10 -1.03 3.61 10.56
C LEU A 10 -2.27 3.27 11.39
N ALA A 11 -2.73 4.22 12.20
CA ALA A 11 -3.97 4.05 12.95
C ALA A 11 -5.15 3.85 11.97
N GLY A 12 -5.87 2.73 12.12
CA GLY A 12 -7.04 2.43 11.31
C GLY A 12 -6.78 1.94 9.88
N ALA A 13 -5.55 1.66 9.43
CA ALA A 13 -5.30 1.20 8.05
C ALA A 13 -5.78 -0.22 7.71
N SER A 14 -6.17 -1.01 8.70
CA SER A 14 -6.51 -2.41 8.49
C SER A 14 -7.21 -2.97 9.73
N SER A 15 -8.15 -3.87 9.53
CA SER A 15 -8.78 -4.67 10.59
C SER A 15 -7.82 -5.60 11.32
N ALA A 16 -6.58 -5.74 10.83
CA ALA A 16 -5.47 -6.42 11.49
C ALA A 16 -4.35 -5.41 11.84
N PRO A 17 -4.00 -5.22 13.12
CA PRO A 17 -2.93 -4.31 13.53
C PRO A 17 -1.56 -4.97 13.29
N TYR A 18 -1.03 -4.86 12.07
CA TYR A 18 0.36 -5.19 11.77
C TYR A 18 1.14 -3.93 11.40
N PRO A 19 2.47 -3.87 11.63
CA PRO A 19 3.30 -2.78 11.14
C PRO A 19 3.25 -2.72 9.62
N GLN A 20 2.74 -1.62 9.04
CA GLN A 20 2.63 -1.46 7.59
C GLN A 20 3.98 -1.11 6.94
N GLY A 21 4.98 -0.77 7.74
CA GLY A 21 6.34 -0.58 7.26
C GLY A 21 7.37 -0.50 8.38
N ARG A 22 8.63 -0.37 7.97
CA ARG A 22 9.78 -0.23 8.85
C ARG A 22 10.71 0.85 8.31
N LEU A 23 10.92 1.87 9.14
CA LEU A 23 11.81 2.99 8.82
C LEU A 23 13.20 2.71 9.39
N VAL A 24 14.17 2.55 8.50
CA VAL A 24 15.58 2.30 8.82
C VAL A 24 16.36 3.58 8.56
N THR A 25 17.19 3.97 9.52
CA THR A 25 18.06 5.15 9.39
C THR A 25 19.47 4.68 9.05
N SER A 26 19.91 4.94 7.82
CA SER A 26 21.24 4.55 7.34
C SER A 26 22.29 5.59 7.72
N THR A 27 21.92 6.88 7.71
CA THR A 27 22.74 8.01 8.19
C THR A 27 21.84 9.02 8.89
N ALA A 28 22.40 10.04 9.53
CA ALA A 28 21.61 11.11 10.15
C ALA A 28 20.66 11.85 9.19
N LYS A 29 20.85 11.75 7.87
CA LYS A 29 20.03 12.41 6.84
C LYS A 29 19.40 11.43 5.84
N THR A 30 19.70 10.14 5.94
CA THR A 30 19.26 9.15 4.95
C THR A 30 18.47 8.07 5.66
N HIS A 31 17.23 7.93 5.25
CA HIS A 31 16.32 6.92 5.76
C HIS A 31 15.78 6.10 4.59
N THR A 32 15.58 4.81 4.83
CA THR A 32 14.94 3.88 3.90
C THR A 32 13.68 3.35 4.57
N LEU A 33 12.55 3.47 3.90
CA LEU A 33 11.27 2.94 4.35
C LEU A 33 10.94 1.68 3.57
N PHE A 34 10.87 0.55 4.26
CA PHE A 34 10.37 -0.70 3.70
C PHE A 34 8.88 -0.81 4.01
N ILE A 35 8.05 -0.88 2.98
CA ILE A 35 6.59 -0.96 3.12
C ILE A 35 6.18 -2.41 2.88
N SER A 36 5.33 -2.95 3.75
CA SER A 36 4.74 -4.28 3.57
C SER A 36 3.83 -4.33 2.34
N GLY A 37 3.43 -5.51 1.89
CA GLY A 37 2.46 -5.63 0.79
C GLY A 37 1.17 -4.86 1.10
N VAL A 38 0.81 -3.93 0.21
CA VAL A 38 -0.39 -3.09 0.34
C VAL A 38 -1.42 -3.53 -0.69
N THR A 39 -2.67 -3.65 -0.25
CA THR A 39 -3.82 -4.02 -1.10
C THR A 39 -4.77 -2.85 -1.27
N SER A 40 -5.84 -3.02 -2.06
CA SER A 40 -6.91 -2.03 -2.22
C SER A 40 -7.83 -1.88 -1.00
N ARG A 41 -7.56 -2.59 0.10
CA ARG A 41 -8.35 -2.49 1.33
C ARG A 41 -8.17 -1.11 1.96
N ARG A 42 -9.28 -0.42 2.19
CA ARG A 42 -9.29 0.89 2.85
C ARG A 42 -9.31 0.74 4.37
N SER A 43 -9.11 1.86 5.05
CA SER A 43 -9.13 1.95 6.52
C SER A 43 -10.47 1.54 7.14
N ASP A 44 -11.57 1.77 6.43
CA ASP A 44 -12.92 1.32 6.83
C ASP A 44 -13.17 -0.19 6.58
N GLY A 45 -12.18 -0.92 6.06
CA GLY A 45 -12.25 -2.34 5.73
C GLY A 45 -12.84 -2.64 4.36
N SER A 46 -13.41 -1.66 3.66
CA SER A 46 -13.91 -1.81 2.29
C SER A 46 -12.78 -2.12 1.31
N LEU A 47 -13.12 -2.75 0.17
CA LEU A 47 -12.16 -3.03 -0.89
C LEU A 47 -12.41 -2.06 -2.05
N GLY A 48 -11.41 -1.23 -2.40
CA GLY A 48 -11.46 -0.40 -3.60
C GLY A 48 -11.54 -1.27 -4.86
N GLY A 49 -12.37 -0.89 -5.83
CA GLY A 49 -12.54 -1.62 -7.08
C GLY A 49 -13.14 -3.03 -6.92
N VAL A 50 -13.92 -3.28 -5.87
CA VAL A 50 -14.70 -4.51 -5.70
C VAL A 50 -16.16 -4.15 -5.51
N LYS A 51 -17.03 -4.69 -6.38
CA LYS A 51 -18.49 -4.58 -6.25
C LYS A 51 -19.08 -5.97 -6.19
N THR A 52 -19.89 -6.22 -5.18
CA THR A 52 -20.65 -7.48 -5.03
C THR A 52 -22.12 -7.17 -5.26
N ALA A 53 -22.71 -7.77 -6.29
CA ALA A 53 -24.14 -7.66 -6.57
C ALA A 53 -24.95 -8.55 -5.60
N SER A 54 -26.27 -8.32 -5.55
CA SER A 54 -27.18 -9.06 -4.67
C SER A 54 -27.28 -10.55 -4.98
N ASP A 55 -26.94 -10.95 -6.20
CA ASP A 55 -26.87 -12.35 -6.66
C ASP A 55 -25.53 -13.03 -6.35
N GLY A 56 -24.59 -12.30 -5.73
CA GLY A 56 -23.24 -12.78 -5.41
C GLY A 56 -22.21 -12.56 -6.51
N THR A 57 -22.58 -11.99 -7.66
CA THR A 57 -21.63 -11.66 -8.73
C THR A 57 -20.63 -10.61 -8.26
N VAL A 58 -19.33 -10.86 -8.45
CA VAL A 58 -18.26 -9.93 -8.10
C VAL A 58 -17.67 -9.30 -9.35
N THR A 59 -17.67 -7.97 -9.41
CA THR A 59 -16.98 -7.19 -10.44
C THR A 59 -15.73 -6.55 -9.84
N LEU A 60 -14.61 -6.71 -10.53
CA LEU A 60 -13.31 -6.17 -10.13
C LEU A 60 -12.87 -5.07 -11.10
N SER A 61 -12.40 -3.94 -10.57
CA SER A 61 -11.75 -2.88 -11.34
C SER A 61 -10.29 -2.80 -10.93
N VAL A 62 -9.38 -3.20 -11.83
CA VAL A 62 -7.93 -3.14 -11.58
C VAL A 62 -7.46 -1.69 -11.41
N GLU A 63 -8.08 -0.74 -12.11
CA GLU A 63 -7.75 0.68 -12.00
C GLU A 63 -8.11 1.23 -10.61
N GLU A 64 -9.33 0.98 -10.15
CA GLU A 64 -9.77 1.42 -8.81
C GLU A 64 -9.00 0.70 -7.70
N GLN A 65 -8.68 -0.59 -7.89
CA GLN A 65 -7.85 -1.34 -6.94
C GLN A 65 -6.44 -0.77 -6.84
N THR A 66 -5.82 -0.47 -7.98
CA THR A 66 -4.47 0.11 -8.05
C THR A 66 -4.46 1.50 -7.43
N SER A 67 -5.45 2.34 -7.76
CA SER A 67 -5.59 3.69 -7.19
C SER A 67 -5.74 3.65 -5.66
N ALA A 68 -6.57 2.74 -5.15
CA ALA A 68 -6.72 2.55 -3.70
C ALA A 68 -5.42 2.07 -3.03
N ALA A 69 -4.72 1.10 -3.64
CA ALA A 69 -3.44 0.62 -3.12
C ALA A 69 -2.37 1.72 -3.09
N LEU A 70 -2.25 2.54 -4.14
CA LEU A 70 -1.33 3.67 -4.19
C LEU A 70 -1.67 4.74 -3.14
N GLY A 71 -2.95 5.05 -2.95
CA GLY A 71 -3.40 5.97 -1.89
C GLY A 71 -3.04 5.47 -0.49
N ASN A 72 -3.18 4.16 -0.25
CA ASN A 72 -2.77 3.54 1.00
C ASN A 72 -1.25 3.61 1.22
N ILE A 73 -0.45 3.35 0.19
CA ILE A 73 1.02 3.49 0.24
C ILE A 73 1.41 4.94 0.57
N ASP A 74 0.79 5.91 -0.09
CA ASP A 74 1.03 7.34 0.16
C ASP A 74 0.71 7.73 1.61
N ALA A 75 -0.38 7.21 2.17
CA ALA A 75 -0.72 7.41 3.58
C ALA A 75 0.36 6.85 4.52
N ILE A 76 0.90 5.65 4.25
CA ILE A 76 1.98 5.04 5.02
C ILE A 76 3.25 5.90 4.95
N ILE A 77 3.63 6.38 3.76
CA ILE A 77 4.81 7.25 3.58
C ILE A 77 4.63 8.55 4.36
N LYS A 78 3.47 9.20 4.25
CA LYS A 78 3.16 10.42 4.99
C LYS A 78 3.23 10.20 6.49
N GLN A 79 2.69 9.10 7.00
CA GLN A 79 2.77 8.76 8.42
C GLN A 79 4.22 8.54 8.87
N ALA A 80 5.00 7.75 8.14
CA ALA A 80 6.40 7.46 8.48
C ALA A 80 7.28 8.71 8.49
N THR A 81 7.00 9.66 7.59
CA THR A 81 7.81 10.85 7.36
C THR A 81 7.27 12.11 8.04
N LYS A 82 6.17 12.01 8.78
CA LYS A 82 5.44 13.15 9.36
C LYS A 82 5.04 14.18 8.27
N GLY A 83 4.56 13.69 7.15
CA GLY A 83 4.03 14.48 6.02
C GLY A 83 5.10 15.07 5.09
N LYS A 84 6.39 14.80 5.31
CA LYS A 84 7.48 15.35 4.49
C LYS A 84 7.71 14.62 3.17
N GLY A 85 7.21 13.39 3.07
CA GLY A 85 7.29 12.59 1.86
C GLY A 85 5.92 12.09 1.40
N GLY A 86 5.90 11.53 0.20
CA GLY A 86 4.74 10.91 -0.42
C GLY A 86 5.15 9.94 -1.54
N LEU A 87 4.20 9.56 -2.37
CA LEU A 87 4.39 8.57 -3.44
C LEU A 87 5.54 8.93 -4.41
N ASN A 88 5.82 10.22 -4.59
CA ASN A 88 6.94 10.71 -5.42
C ASN A 88 8.33 10.38 -4.86
N ASN A 89 8.44 9.88 -3.63
CA ASN A 89 9.69 9.43 -3.03
C ASN A 89 9.96 7.93 -3.24
N VAL A 90 9.03 7.20 -3.87
CA VAL A 90 9.19 5.77 -4.15
C VAL A 90 10.23 5.57 -5.23
N ILE A 91 11.20 4.70 -4.96
CA ILE A 91 12.32 4.39 -5.87
C ILE A 91 12.26 2.98 -6.48
N ASP A 92 11.51 2.08 -5.84
CA ASP A 92 11.36 0.69 -6.28
C ASP A 92 9.99 0.16 -5.86
N VAL A 93 9.39 -0.67 -6.73
CA VAL A 93 8.06 -1.26 -6.53
C VAL A 93 8.04 -2.67 -7.10
N THR A 94 7.66 -3.63 -6.27
CA THR A 94 7.31 -4.99 -6.72
C THR A 94 5.78 -5.16 -6.73
N VAL A 95 5.23 -5.57 -7.87
CA VAL A 95 3.78 -5.72 -8.06
C VAL A 95 3.41 -7.20 -8.21
N PHE A 96 2.38 -7.63 -7.48
CA PHE A 96 1.82 -8.98 -7.56
C PHE A 96 0.41 -8.91 -8.14
N LEU A 97 0.22 -9.44 -9.34
CA LEU A 97 -1.09 -9.57 -9.99
C LEU A 97 -1.57 -11.01 -9.93
N THR A 98 -2.89 -11.19 -9.80
CA THR A 98 -3.53 -12.52 -9.80
C THR A 98 -3.85 -13.04 -11.19
N ASN A 99 -4.02 -12.15 -12.16
CA ASN A 99 -4.33 -12.49 -13.54
C ASN A 99 -3.56 -11.56 -14.49
N TRP A 100 -2.91 -12.16 -15.48
CA TRP A 100 -2.22 -11.48 -16.57
C TRP A 100 -3.03 -11.67 -17.86
N ALA A 101 -4.06 -10.84 -18.03
CA ALA A 101 -4.83 -10.86 -19.27
C ALA A 101 -3.94 -10.42 -20.44
N ARG A 102 -3.91 -11.23 -21.50
CA ARG A 102 -3.24 -10.85 -22.75
C ARG A 102 -4.14 -9.88 -23.50
N ILE A 103 -3.63 -8.70 -23.84
CA ILE A 103 -4.26 -7.84 -24.84
C ILE A 103 -4.00 -8.50 -26.20
N THR A 104 -4.96 -9.23 -26.73
CA THR A 104 -4.92 -9.66 -28.14
C THR A 104 -5.29 -8.46 -29.00
N PRO A 105 -4.44 -8.04 -29.95
CA PRO A 105 -4.83 -7.04 -30.95
C PRO A 105 -5.99 -7.60 -31.78
N GLY A 106 -7.03 -6.79 -31.98
CA GLY A 106 -8.14 -7.07 -32.91
C GLY A 106 -7.84 -6.58 -34.31
#